data_AF-A0A7G9QC85-F1
#
_entry.id   AF-A0A7G9QC85-F1
#
_cell.length_a   1.000
_cell.length_b   1.000
_cell.length_c   1.000
_cell.angle_alpha   90.00
_cell.angle_beta   90.00
_cell.angle_gamma   90.00
#
_symmetry.space_group_name_H-M   'P 1'
#
loop_
_entity.id
_entity.type
_entity.pdbx_description
1 polymer ?
#
loop_
_entity_poly.entity_id
_entity_poly.type
_entity_poly.pdbx_seq_one_letter_code
_entity_poly.pdbx_strand_id
1 'polypeptide(L)'
;MKQSLTYTLKVTLTTLLLCLPITYVIMMGYLRLLPLIASNYSFNVNLDIKDAAVFIALSFCTLLFNMRKIGGIAPVTYNKPNIATNAMMASIAIFLIYLLLRGKLMNLSIDEFLITYGPTFLITFICMRVYTLRNEESQVKLI
;
A
#
# COMPACT_ATOMS: atom_id res chain seq x y z
N MET A 1 13.33 -15.39 -9.40
CA MET A 1 11.85 -15.37 -9.54
C MET A 1 11.10 -15.99 -8.35
N LYS A 2 11.42 -17.20 -7.88
CA LYS A 2 10.69 -17.81 -6.75
C LYS A 2 10.69 -16.94 -5.48
N GLN A 3 11.83 -16.33 -5.14
CA GLN A 3 11.99 -15.50 -3.93
C GLN A 3 11.27 -14.15 -4.01
N SER A 4 11.36 -13.45 -5.15
CA SER A 4 10.62 -12.20 -5.38
C SER A 4 9.11 -12.44 -5.32
N LEU A 5 8.64 -13.59 -5.83
CA LEU A 5 7.25 -14.01 -5.72
C LEU A 5 6.84 -14.23 -4.25
N THR A 6 7.63 -15.01 -3.48
CA THR A 6 7.34 -15.27 -2.06
C THR A 6 7.28 -13.98 -1.23
N TYR A 7 8.19 -13.04 -1.48
CA TYR A 7 8.18 -11.75 -0.79
C TYR A 7 6.98 -10.90 -1.17
N THR A 8 6.71 -10.74 -2.48
CA THR A 8 5.58 -9.96 -2.96
C THR A 8 4.27 -10.51 -2.39
N LEU A 9 4.15 -11.85 -2.33
CA LEU A 9 2.99 -12.52 -1.76
C LEU A 9 2.89 -12.28 -0.24
N LYS A 10 3.99 -12.34 0.51
CA LYS A 10 3.97 -12.01 1.95
C LYS A 10 3.52 -10.57 2.19
N VAL A 11 4.08 -9.60 1.46
CA VAL A 11 3.73 -8.18 1.59
C VAL A 11 2.26 -7.94 1.28
N THR A 12 1.77 -8.46 0.15
CA THR A 12 0.39 -8.21 -0.30
C THR A 12 -0.66 -8.94 0.53
N LEU A 13 -0.39 -10.18 0.96
CA LEU A 13 -1.32 -10.96 1.79
C LEU A 13 -1.42 -10.37 3.21
N THR A 14 -0.31 -9.92 3.78
CA THR A 14 -0.32 -9.24 5.09
C THR A 14 -0.97 -7.87 5.01
N THR A 15 -0.73 -7.12 3.92
CA THR A 15 -1.46 -5.88 3.62
C THR A 15 -2.96 -6.13 3.55
N LEU A 16 -3.41 -7.17 2.86
CA LEU A 16 -4.83 -7.54 2.76
C LEU A 16 -5.43 -7.84 4.14
N LEU A 17 -4.74 -8.65 4.96
CA LEU A 17 -5.17 -9.02 6.30
C LEU A 17 -5.24 -7.81 7.24
N LEU A 18 -4.30 -6.87 7.11
CA LEU A 18 -4.19 -5.70 8.00
C LEU A 18 -5.03 -4.51 7.52
N CYS A 19 -5.34 -4.42 6.23
CA CYS A 19 -6.09 -3.30 5.63
C CYS A 19 -7.45 -3.11 6.29
N LEU A 20 -8.26 -4.17 6.42
CA LEU A 20 -9.57 -4.10 7.04
C LEU A 20 -9.54 -3.69 8.52
N PRO A 21 -8.80 -4.38 9.42
CA PRO A 21 -8.81 -4.04 10.84
C PRO A 21 -8.20 -2.65 11.11
N ILE A 22 -7.14 -2.26 10.40
CA ILE A 22 -6.52 -0.94 10.61
C ILE A 22 -7.41 0.17 10.07
N THR A 23 -8.03 0.00 8.91
CA THR A 23 -8.96 1.00 8.38
C THR A 23 -10.17 1.15 9.31
N TYR A 24 -10.67 0.04 9.86
CA TYR A 24 -11.72 0.09 10.88
C TYR A 24 -11.29 0.85 12.14
N VAL A 25 -10.09 0.57 12.68
CA VAL A 25 -9.56 1.29 13.86
C VAL A 25 -9.41 2.78 13.58
N ILE A 26 -8.89 3.16 12.41
CA ILE A 26 -8.74 4.57 12.01
C ILE A 26 -10.12 5.24 11.87
N MET A 27 -11.09 4.56 11.26
CA MET A 27 -12.46 5.07 11.12
C MET A 27 -13.12 5.28 12.49
N MET A 28 -12.98 4.31 13.40
CA MET A 28 -13.48 4.42 14.78
C MET A 28 -12.78 5.54 15.57
N GLY A 29 -11.47 5.69 15.40
CA GLY A 29 -10.71 6.79 15.99
C GLY A 29 -11.18 8.16 15.48
N TYR A 30 -11.40 8.27 14.17
CA TYR A 30 -11.88 9.49 13.54
C TYR A 30 -13.30 9.87 13.99
N LEU A 31 -14.23 8.90 14.04
CA LEU A 31 -15.58 9.11 14.57
C LEU A 31 -15.58 9.62 16.03
N ARG A 32 -14.61 9.19 16.83
CA ARG A 32 -14.43 9.66 18.22
C ARG A 32 -13.83 11.06 18.32
N LEU A 33 -13.06 11.48 17.32
CA LEU A 33 -12.44 12.82 17.23
C LEU A 33 -13.36 13.86 16.57
N LEU A 34 -14.28 13.42 15.72
CA LEU A 34 -15.29 14.23 15.04
C LEU A 34 -16.05 15.21 15.96
N PRO A 35 -16.61 14.78 17.11
CA PRO A 35 -17.32 15.68 18.02
C PRO A 35 -16.42 16.73 18.69
N LEU A 36 -15.09 16.60 18.65
CA LEU A 36 -14.15 17.60 19.16
C LEU A 36 -13.84 18.72 18.15
N ILE A 37 -14.12 18.51 16.85
CA ILE A 37 -13.68 19.40 15.77
C ILE A 37 -14.86 20.13 15.11
N ALA A 38 -15.99 19.45 14.88
CA ALA A 38 -17.19 20.11 14.34
C ALA A 38 -18.46 19.28 14.60
N SER A 39 -19.51 19.91 15.15
CA SER A 39 -20.78 19.24 15.46
C SER A 39 -21.65 18.89 14.25
N ASN A 40 -21.25 19.33 13.04
CA ASN A 40 -22.08 19.24 11.82
C ASN A 40 -21.38 18.55 10.63
N TYR A 41 -20.20 17.94 10.82
CA TYR A 41 -19.51 17.25 9.74
C TYR A 41 -20.08 15.83 9.57
N SER A 42 -20.78 15.58 8.46
CA SER A 42 -21.26 14.25 8.07
C SER A 42 -20.30 13.63 7.06
N PHE A 43 -19.64 12.53 7.43
CA PHE A 43 -18.75 11.78 6.54
C PHE A 43 -19.44 10.51 6.04
N ASN A 44 -19.35 10.26 4.73
CA ASN A 44 -19.80 8.99 4.13
C ASN A 44 -18.60 8.16 3.66
N VAL A 45 -17.95 7.49 4.63
CA VAL A 45 -16.80 6.63 4.36
C VAL A 45 -17.29 5.25 3.95
N ASN A 46 -17.35 5.00 2.63
CA ASN A 46 -17.66 3.68 2.08
C ASN A 46 -16.42 3.11 1.39
N LEU A 47 -15.65 2.33 2.13
CA LEU A 47 -14.49 1.63 1.58
C LEU A 47 -14.97 0.40 0.82
N ASP A 48 -15.04 0.51 -0.50
CA ASP A 48 -15.39 -0.60 -1.37
C ASP A 48 -14.25 -1.63 -1.34
N ILE A 49 -14.53 -2.82 -0.79
CA ILE A 49 -13.58 -3.93 -0.71
C ILE A 49 -13.00 -4.26 -2.10
N LYS A 50 -13.76 -4.02 -3.18
CA LYS A 50 -13.28 -4.21 -4.54
C LYS A 50 -12.14 -3.26 -4.89
N ASP A 51 -12.20 -2.01 -4.46
CA ASP A 51 -11.14 -1.03 -4.73
C ASP A 51 -9.88 -1.35 -3.93
N ALA A 52 -10.02 -1.79 -2.68
CA ALA A 52 -8.90 -2.27 -1.88
C ALA A 52 -8.23 -3.50 -2.53
N ALA A 53 -9.02 -4.46 -3.01
CA ALA A 53 -8.51 -5.63 -3.73
C ALA A 53 -7.79 -5.24 -5.03
N VAL A 54 -8.32 -4.27 -5.78
CA VAL A 54 -7.66 -3.74 -6.99
C VAL A 54 -6.34 -3.07 -6.64
N PHE A 55 -6.28 -2.25 -5.60
CA PHE A 55 -5.03 -1.63 -5.15
C PHE A 55 -3.99 -2.68 -4.75
N ILE A 56 -4.39 -3.73 -4.04
CA ILE A 56 -3.50 -4.81 -3.62
C ILE A 56 -2.99 -5.61 -4.83
N ALA A 57 -3.84 -5.88 -5.82
CA ALA A 57 -3.42 -6.51 -7.07
C ALA A 57 -2.43 -5.64 -7.85
N LEU A 58 -2.67 -4.32 -7.92
CA LEU A 58 -1.76 -3.38 -8.56
C LEU A 58 -0.42 -3.32 -7.84
N SER A 59 -0.40 -3.23 -6.51
CA SER A 59 0.84 -3.24 -5.72
C SER A 59 1.60 -4.55 -5.84
N PHE A 60 0.92 -5.69 -5.94
CA PHE A 60 1.54 -6.99 -6.26
C PHE A 60 2.26 -6.94 -7.63
N CYS A 61 1.57 -6.45 -8.66
CA CYS A 61 2.12 -6.35 -10.01
C CYS A 61 3.30 -5.35 -10.09
N THR A 62 3.16 -4.15 -9.53
CA THR A 62 4.21 -3.13 -9.59
C THR A 62 5.44 -3.56 -8.81
N LEU A 63 5.26 -4.20 -7.64
CA LEU A 63 6.37 -4.69 -6.84
C LEU A 63 7.09 -5.85 -7.53
N LEU A 64 6.37 -6.80 -8.14
CA LEU A 64 6.99 -7.85 -8.96
C LEU A 64 7.77 -7.28 -10.14
N PHE A 65 7.23 -6.27 -10.83
CA PHE A 65 7.88 -5.66 -11.99
C PHE A 65 9.16 -4.90 -11.59
N ASN A 66 9.10 -4.13 -10.51
CA ASN A 66 10.26 -3.42 -9.97
C ASN A 66 11.33 -4.39 -9.44
N MET A 67 10.93 -5.55 -8.91
CA MET A 67 11.86 -6.61 -8.53
C MET A 67 12.45 -7.38 -9.72
N ARG A 68 11.72 -7.52 -10.82
CA ARG A 68 12.21 -8.22 -12.03
C ARG A 68 13.39 -7.48 -12.68
N LYS A 69 13.42 -6.14 -12.61
CA LYS A 69 14.54 -5.32 -13.08
C LYS A 69 15.88 -5.61 -12.38
N ILE A 70 15.86 -6.32 -11.25
CA ILE A 70 17.04 -6.67 -10.44
C ILE A 70 17.67 -8.01 -10.89
N GLY A 71 16.97 -8.80 -11.71
CA GLY A 71 17.47 -10.09 -12.21
C GLY A 71 18.43 -10.00 -13.42
N GLY A 72 18.78 -8.79 -13.86
CA GLY A 72 19.64 -8.57 -15.03
C GLY A 72 21.06 -8.13 -14.64
N ILE A 73 22.02 -9.06 -14.77
CA ILE A 73 23.49 -8.94 -15.01
C ILE A 73 24.34 -8.04 -14.09
N ALA A 74 23.81 -7.02 -13.40
CA ALA A 74 24.60 -6.13 -12.57
C ALA A 74 24.34 -6.41 -11.09
N PRO A 75 25.38 -6.62 -10.26
CA PRO A 75 25.28 -6.62 -8.80
C PRO A 75 25.07 -5.18 -8.33
N VAL A 76 23.99 -4.54 -8.79
CA VAL A 76 23.57 -3.24 -8.28
C VAL A 76 23.00 -3.54 -6.91
N THR A 77 23.78 -3.15 -5.90
CA THR A 77 23.35 -2.93 -4.51
C THR A 77 21.84 -2.85 -4.41
N TYR A 78 21.23 -3.90 -3.85
CA TYR A 78 19.79 -4.05 -3.72
C TYR A 78 19.23 -2.91 -2.86
N ASN A 79 18.83 -1.81 -3.49
CA ASN A 79 18.30 -0.63 -2.80
C ASN A 79 16.81 -0.82 -2.54
N LYS A 80 16.50 -1.69 -1.56
CA LYS A 80 15.14 -1.97 -1.05
C LYS A 80 14.29 -0.70 -0.83
N PRO A 81 14.81 0.38 -0.20
CA PRO A 81 14.08 1.63 -0.07
C PRO A 81 13.57 2.17 -1.41
N ASN A 82 14.44 2.18 -2.43
CA ASN A 82 14.13 2.75 -3.73
C ASN A 82 13.13 1.87 -4.50
N ILE A 83 13.28 0.55 -4.41
CA ILE A 83 12.35 -0.42 -5.03
C ILE A 83 10.96 -0.31 -4.42
N ALA A 84 10.86 -0.27 -3.09
CA ALA A 84 9.60 -0.12 -2.38
C ALA A 84 8.93 1.21 -2.73
N THR A 85 9.70 2.31 -2.74
CA THR A 85 9.17 3.65 -3.09
C THR A 85 8.67 3.70 -4.53
N ASN A 86 9.44 3.18 -5.49
CA ASN A 86 9.05 3.16 -6.90
C ASN A 86 7.84 2.26 -7.15
N ALA A 87 7.78 1.09 -6.52
CA ALA A 87 6.63 0.19 -6.61
C ALA A 87 5.37 0.83 -6.01
N MET A 88 5.52 1.52 -4.87
CA MET A 88 4.44 2.21 -4.18
C MET A 88 3.89 3.37 -5.03
N MET A 89 4.76 4.25 -5.51
CA MET A 89 4.38 5.39 -6.36
C MET A 89 3.70 4.92 -7.65
N ALA A 90 4.21 3.87 -8.29
CA ALA A 90 3.58 3.28 -9.45
C ALA A 90 2.19 2.71 -9.12
N SER A 91 2.03 2.00 -8.00
CA SER A 91 0.72 1.47 -7.60
C SER A 91 -0.28 2.58 -7.28
N ILE A 92 0.14 3.65 -6.60
CA ILE A 92 -0.72 4.80 -6.31
C ILE A 92 -1.14 5.48 -7.62
N ALA A 93 -0.19 5.76 -8.53
CA ALA A 93 -0.50 6.42 -9.79
C ALA A 93 -1.50 5.62 -10.63
N ILE A 94 -1.29 4.31 -10.77
CA ILE A 94 -2.21 3.45 -11.53
C ILE A 94 -3.57 3.35 -10.83
N PHE A 95 -3.59 3.32 -9.49
CA PHE A 95 -4.82 3.27 -8.73
C PHE A 95 -5.63 4.56 -8.82
N LEU A 96 -4.98 5.73 -8.84
CA LEU A 96 -5.65 7.00 -9.08
C LEU A 96 -6.29 7.04 -10.48
N ILE A 97 -5.61 6.51 -11.49
CA ILE A 97 -6.18 6.36 -12.84
C ILE A 97 -7.40 5.42 -12.79
N TYR A 98 -7.32 4.30 -12.07
CA TYR A 98 -8.46 3.39 -11.87
C TYR A 98 -9.66 4.10 -11.23
N LEU A 99 -9.44 4.88 -10.16
CA LEU A 99 -10.51 5.62 -9.50
C LEU A 99 -11.09 6.73 -10.39
N LEU A 100 -10.26 7.35 -11.23
CA LEU A 100 -10.68 8.37 -12.19
C LEU A 100 -11.61 7.74 -13.25
N LEU A 101 -11.21 6.61 -13.83
CA LEU A 101 -12.00 5.89 -14.83
C LEU A 101 -13.32 5.36 -14.27
N ARG A 102 -13.36 5.08 -12.96
CA ARG A 102 -14.59 4.68 -12.24
C ARG A 102 -15.45 5.86 -11.79
N GLY A 103 -15.01 7.10 -12.02
CA GLY A 103 -15.72 8.32 -11.58
C GLY A 103 -15.74 8.52 -10.07
N LYS A 104 -15.00 7.73 -9.29
CA LYS A 104 -15.04 7.76 -7.82
C LYS A 104 -14.31 8.98 -7.25
N LEU A 105 -13.31 9.50 -7.95
CA LEU A 105 -12.57 10.71 -7.54
C LEU A 105 -13.40 12.00 -7.56
N MET A 106 -14.46 12.07 -8.38
CA MET A 106 -15.28 13.28 -8.50
C MET A 106 -16.25 13.48 -7.32
N ASN A 107 -16.57 12.39 -6.60
CA ASN A 107 -17.57 12.37 -5.54
C ASN A 107 -16.96 12.38 -4.13
N LEU A 108 -15.64 12.39 -4.01
CA LEU A 108 -14.92 12.33 -2.74
C LEU A 108 -14.14 13.62 -2.53
N SER A 109 -14.31 14.25 -1.37
CA SER A 109 -13.41 15.32 -0.95
C SER A 109 -12.02 14.75 -0.58
N ILE A 110 -11.01 15.60 -0.50
CA ILE A 110 -9.61 15.17 -0.27
C ILE A 110 -9.44 14.46 1.08
N ASP A 111 -10.12 14.96 2.11
CA ASP A 111 -10.20 14.38 3.45
C ASP A 111 -10.89 13.01 3.45
N GLU A 112 -12.04 12.88 2.75
CA GLU A 112 -12.72 11.59 2.59
C GLU A 112 -11.85 10.56 1.85
N PHE A 113 -11.15 11.00 0.80
CA PHE A 113 -10.21 10.16 0.06
C PHE A 113 -9.07 9.67 0.95
N LEU A 114 -8.45 10.56 1.72
CA LEU A 114 -7.33 10.23 2.60
C LEU A 114 -7.75 9.28 3.73
N ILE A 115 -8.93 9.47 4.30
CA ILE A 115 -9.46 8.57 5.34
C ILE A 115 -9.82 7.19 4.76
N THR A 116 -10.34 7.16 3.54
CA THR A 116 -10.78 5.91 2.89
C THR A 116 -9.60 5.09 2.38
N TYR A 117 -8.67 5.68 1.63
CA TYR A 117 -7.60 4.93 0.95
C TYR A 117 -6.22 5.10 1.59
N GLY A 118 -6.00 6.19 2.34
CA GLY A 118 -4.73 6.49 3.01
C GLY A 118 -4.24 5.38 3.95
N PRO A 119 -5.09 4.76 4.80
CA PRO A 119 -4.71 3.61 5.60
C PRO A 119 -4.14 2.47 4.77
N THR A 120 -4.80 2.12 3.67
CA THR A 120 -4.37 1.05 2.76
C THR A 120 -3.00 1.37 2.17
N PHE A 121 -2.77 2.62 1.77
CA PHE A 121 -1.46 3.04 1.24
C PHE A 121 -0.36 2.92 2.31
N LEU A 122 -0.63 3.42 3.51
CA LEU A 122 0.32 3.43 4.60
C LEU A 122 0.69 2.01 5.05
N ILE A 123 -0.30 1.12 5.19
CA ILE A 123 -0.07 -0.29 5.55
C ILE A 123 0.76 -0.98 4.49
N THR A 124 0.43 -0.79 3.21
CA THR A 124 1.19 -1.38 2.10
C THR A 124 2.64 -0.93 2.14
N PHE A 125 2.89 0.36 2.34
CA PHE A 125 4.24 0.90 2.45
C PHE A 125 5.00 0.34 3.66
N ILE A 126 4.35 0.24 4.82
CA ILE A 126 4.95 -0.37 6.03
C ILE A 126 5.28 -1.83 5.76
N CYS A 127 4.37 -2.62 5.18
CA CYS A 127 4.62 -4.02 4.84
C CYS A 127 5.82 -4.16 3.88
N MET A 128 5.94 -3.30 2.86
CA MET A 128 7.10 -3.28 1.96
C MET A 128 8.42 -2.99 2.71
N ARG A 129 8.39 -2.12 3.72
CA ARG A 129 9.58 -1.78 4.52
C ARG A 129 9.97 -2.88 5.52
N VAL A 130 8.98 -3.38 6.27
CA VAL A 130 9.16 -4.30 7.40
C VAL A 130 9.56 -5.69 6.94
N TYR A 131 8.93 -6.24 5.90
CA TYR A 131 9.33 -7.54 5.41
C TYR A 131 10.72 -7.46 4.78
N THR A 132 11.58 -8.41 5.15
CA THR A 132 12.92 -8.55 4.57
C THR A 132 12.86 -9.39 3.29
N LEU A 133 13.58 -8.97 2.26
CA LEU A 133 13.89 -9.85 1.14
C LEU A 133 15.10 -10.69 1.58
N ARG A 134 14.99 -12.03 1.53
CA ARG A 134 16.04 -12.91 2.09
C ARG A 134 17.40 -12.68 1.41
N ASN A 135 18.29 -12.02 2.15
CA ASN A 135 19.75 -11.90 2.06
C ASN A 135 20.27 -10.65 2.82
N GLU A 136 19.40 -9.78 3.36
CA GLU A 136 19.82 -8.69 4.26
C GLU A 136 20.49 -9.23 5.54
N GLU A 137 19.94 -10.30 6.16
CA GLU A 137 20.52 -10.92 7.36
C GLU A 137 21.88 -11.59 7.12
N SER A 138 22.15 -12.05 5.90
CA SER A 138 23.43 -12.68 5.53
C SER A 138 24.54 -11.66 5.34
N GLN A 139 24.21 -10.40 5.03
CA GLN A 139 25.18 -9.31 4.89
C GLN A 139 25.43 -8.57 6.21
N VAL A 140 24.50 -8.62 7.18
CA VAL A 140 24.73 -8.10 8.53
C VAL A 140 25.73 -8.95 9.31
N LYS A 141 25.88 -10.23 8.99
CA LYS A 141 26.87 -11.13 9.63
C LYS A 141 28.31 -10.98 9.10
N LEU A 142 28.54 -10.10 8.14
CA LEU A 142 29.85 -9.89 7.48
C LEU A 142 30.48 -8.54 7.80
N ILE A 143 29.96 -7.81 8.79
CA ILE A 143 30.54 -6.56 9.32
C ILE A 143 30.97 -6.79 10.76
#